data_AF-A0A2E3NDH7-F1
#
_entry.id   AF-A0A2E3NDH7-F1
#
_cell.length_a   1.000
_cell.length_b   1.000
_cell.length_c   1.000
_cell.angle_alpha   90.00
_cell.angle_beta   90.00
_cell.angle_gamma   90.00
#
_symmetry.space_group_name_H-M   'P 1'
#
loop_
_entity.id
_entity.type
_entity.pdbx_description
1 polymer ?
#
loop_
_entity_poly.entity_id
_entity_poly.type
_entity_poly.pdbx_seq_one_letter_code
_entity_poly.pdbx_strand_id
1 'polypeptide(L)' 'MDEIKIKFALEITISESDLEDGLAEYDELSVDSLISQILDKSIAVDEIDCKVLEGPNNLEEVDELRAASNG' A
#
# COMPACT_ATOMS: atom_id res chain seq x y z
N MET A 1 17.42 0.11 -26.90
CA MET A 1 16.44 -0.88 -26.45
C MET A 1 15.15 -0.12 -26.26
N ASP A 2 14.05 -0.62 -26.80
CA ASP A 2 12.76 0.06 -26.70
C ASP A 2 12.19 -0.19 -25.30
N GLU A 3 11.86 0.88 -24.59
CA GLU A 3 11.20 0.82 -23.28
C GLU A 3 9.73 0.40 -23.45
N ILE A 4 9.31 -0.65 -22.74
CA ILE A 4 7.91 -1.08 -22.68
C ILE A 4 7.32 -0.60 -21.36
N LYS A 5 6.38 0.35 -21.42
CA LYS A 5 5.67 0.86 -20.24
C LYS A 5 4.35 0.11 -20.07
N ILE A 6 4.17 -0.53 -18.91
CA ILE A 6 2.93 -1.21 -18.53
C ILE A 6 2.32 -0.43 -17.37
N LYS A 7 1.09 0.05 -17.56
CA LYS A 7 0.30 0.70 -16.51
C LYS A 7 -0.79 -0.24 -16.05
N PHE A 8 -0.88 -0.50 -14.75
CA PHE A 8 -1.95 -1.28 -14.15
C PHE A 8 -2.49 -0.53 -12.92
N ALA A 9 -3.79 -0.71 -12.67
CA ALA A 9 -4.44 -0.31 -11.42
C ALA A 9 -4.73 -1.59 -10.65
N LEU A 10 -4.30 -1.65 -9.39
CA LEU A 10 -4.47 -2.80 -8.52
C LEU A 10 -5.35 -2.38 -7.35
N GLU A 11 -6.42 -3.14 -7.12
CA GLU A 11 -7.26 -3.01 -5.93
C GLU A 11 -7.01 -4.23 -5.05
N ILE A 12 -6.67 -4.01 -3.78
CA ILE A 12 -6.40 -5.06 -2.81
C ILE A 12 -7.39 -4.90 -1.67
N THR A 13 -8.02 -5.99 -1.27
CA THR A 13 -8.83 -6.04 -0.04
C THR A 13 -8.03 -6.76 1.04
N ILE A 14 -7.74 -6.06 2.13
CA ILE A 14 -7.11 -6.60 3.33
C ILE A 14 -8.04 -6.37 4.52
N SER A 15 -8.00 -7.26 5.51
CA SER A 15 -8.75 -7.02 6.75
C SER A 15 -8.10 -5.88 7.54
N GLU A 16 -8.89 -5.14 8.30
CA GLU A 16 -8.39 -4.02 9.10
C GLU A 16 -7.32 -4.45 10.10
N SER A 17 -7.51 -5.61 10.76
CA SER A 17 -6.54 -6.16 11.70
C SER A 17 -5.22 -6.54 11.04
N ASP A 18 -5.26 -7.15 9.86
CA ASP A 18 -4.04 -7.53 9.14
C ASP A 18 -3.28 -6.29 8.63
N LEU A 19 -4.00 -5.23 8.27
CA LEU A 19 -3.41 -3.96 7.87
C LEU A 19 -2.75 -3.26 9.05
N GLU A 20 -3.40 -3.20 10.21
CA GLU A 20 -2.82 -2.63 11.44
C GLU A 20 -1.58 -3.40 11.87
N ASP A 21 -1.65 -4.73 11.92
CA ASP A 21 -0.51 -5.58 12.30
C ASP A 21 0.66 -5.36 11.33
N GLY A 22 0.39 -5.30 10.02
CA GLY A 22 1.42 -5.06 9.01
C GLY A 22 2.03 -3.66 9.09
N LEU A 23 1.25 -2.62 9.32
CA LEU A 23 1.78 -1.26 9.44
C LEU A 23 2.49 -1.03 10.79
N ALA A 24 2.11 -1.75 11.84
CA ALA A 24 2.75 -1.69 13.16
C ALA A 24 4.05 -2.51 13.23
N GLU A 25 4.16 -3.61 12.49
CA GLU A 25 5.37 -4.45 12.46
C GLU A 25 6.58 -3.71 11.87
N TYR A 26 6.33 -2.85 10.89
CA TYR A 26 7.38 -2.14 10.16
C TYR A 26 7.41 -0.65 10.47
N ASP A 27 7.12 -0.26 11.74
CA ASP A 27 7.19 1.10 12.32
C ASP A 27 7.91 2.09 11.38
N GLU A 28 7.11 2.78 10.52
CA GLU A 28 7.48 3.63 9.35
C GLU A 28 7.02 3.16 7.95
N LEU A 29 6.48 1.95 7.78
CA LEU A 29 6.06 1.46 6.45
C LEU A 29 4.67 2.00 6.06
N SER A 30 4.58 2.63 4.90
CA SER A 30 3.33 2.99 4.24
C SER A 30 2.83 1.90 3.29
N VAL A 31 1.52 1.86 3.00
CA VAL A 31 0.91 0.86 2.11
C VAL A 31 1.52 0.90 0.70
N ASP A 32 1.80 2.08 0.17
CA ASP A 32 2.52 2.23 -1.11
C ASP A 32 3.93 1.62 -1.10
N SER A 33 4.67 1.76 0.00
CA SER A 33 6.00 1.17 0.21
C SER A 33 5.94 -0.35 0.31
N LEU A 34 4.92 -0.88 1.00
CA LEU A 34 4.65 -2.32 1.06
C LEU A 34 4.37 -2.88 -0.33
N ILE A 35 3.48 -2.25 -1.10
CA ILE A 35 3.12 -2.70 -2.45
C ILE A 35 4.32 -2.61 -3.39
N SER A 36 5.11 -1.53 -3.31
CA SER A 36 6.32 -1.39 -4.12
C SER A 36 7.30 -2.54 -3.86
N GLN A 37 7.51 -2.92 -2.59
CA GLN A 37 8.39 -4.04 -2.22
C GLN A 37 7.86 -5.39 -2.68
N ILE A 38 6.53 -5.61 -2.62
CA ILE A 38 5.91 -6.84 -3.13
C ILE A 38 6.12 -6.95 -4.64
N LEU A 39 5.89 -5.86 -5.38
CA LEU A 39 6.03 -5.82 -6.84
C LEU A 39 7.48 -5.98 -7.28
N ASP A 40 8.43 -5.34 -6.59
CA ASP A 40 9.87 -5.49 -6.81
C ASP A 40 10.29 -6.97 -6.68
N LYS A 41 9.90 -7.62 -5.56
CA LYS A 41 10.24 -9.03 -5.30
C LYS A 41 9.54 -10.01 -6.24
N SER A 42 8.33 -9.69 -6.71
CA SER A 42 7.49 -10.65 -7.45
C SER A 42 7.70 -10.61 -8.96
N ILE A 43 7.96 -9.42 -9.52
CA ILE A 43 7.96 -9.19 -10.96
C ILE A 43 9.32 -8.66 -11.45
N ALA A 44 10.29 -8.41 -10.56
CA ALA A 44 11.62 -7.88 -10.89
C ALA A 44 11.52 -6.62 -11.78
N VAL A 45 10.65 -5.71 -11.39
CA VAL A 45 10.40 -4.45 -12.12
C VAL A 45 11.25 -3.37 -11.47
N ASP A 46 12.12 -2.74 -12.26
CA ASP A 46 12.87 -1.56 -11.82
C ASP A 46 11.98 -0.30 -11.91
N GLU A 47 12.24 0.69 -11.04
CA GLU A 47 11.56 2.01 -11.03
C GLU A 47 10.02 1.95 -10.83
N ILE A 48 9.58 1.22 -9.79
CA ILE A 48 8.16 1.16 -9.42
C ILE A 48 7.71 2.47 -8.77
N ASP A 49 6.68 3.11 -9.35
CA ASP A 49 5.94 4.24 -8.76
C ASP A 49 4.56 3.74 -8.30
N CYS A 50 4.42 3.53 -6.99
CA CYS A 50 3.15 3.16 -6.37
C CYS A 50 2.53 4.35 -5.65
N LYS A 51 1.22 4.51 -5.81
CA LYS A 51 0.43 5.52 -5.13
C LYS A 51 -0.88 4.92 -4.65
N VAL A 52 -1.21 5.13 -3.37
CA VAL A 52 -2.56 4.87 -2.85
C VAL A 52 -3.50 5.92 -3.44
N LEU A 53 -4.52 5.47 -4.18
CA LEU A 53 -5.53 6.36 -4.77
C LEU A 53 -6.74 6.53 -3.84
N GLU A 54 -7.09 5.48 -3.11
CA GLU A 54 -8.22 5.43 -2.16
C GLU A 54 -7.85 4.52 -0.98
N GLY A 55 -8.29 4.87 0.24
CA GLY A 55 -7.98 4.14 1.48
C GLY A 55 -6.80 4.72 2.28
N PRO A 56 -6.54 4.19 3.49
CA PRO A 56 -5.47 4.67 4.36
C PRO A 56 -4.09 4.16 3.90
N ASN A 57 -3.08 5.03 3.97
CA ASN A 57 -1.70 4.71 3.61
C ASN A 57 -0.80 4.43 4.83
N ASN A 58 -1.24 4.77 6.05
CA ASN A 58 -0.48 4.61 7.29
C ASN A 58 -1.44 4.40 8.48
N LEU A 59 -0.89 4.07 9.67
CA LEU A 59 -1.67 3.82 10.88
C LEU A 59 -2.51 5.02 11.32
N GLU A 60 -1.98 6.23 11.19
CA GLU A 60 -2.69 7.45 11.58
C GLU A 60 -3.98 7.63 10.75
N GLU A 61 -3.91 7.37 9.44
CA GLU A 61 -5.07 7.40 8.55
C GLU A 61 -6.07 6.26 8.84
N VAL A 62 -5.59 5.08 9.27
CA VAL A 62 -6.47 3.99 9.73
C VAL A 62 -7.25 4.44 10.98
N ASP A 63 -6.56 5.04 11.95
CA ASP A 63 -7.16 5.54 13.18
C ASP A 63 -8.18 6.67 12.90
N GLU A 64 -7.87 7.59 11.98
CA GLU A 64 -8.79 8.65 11.55
C GLU A 64 -10.07 8.09 10.91
N LEU A 65 -9.95 7.10 10.02
CA LEU A 65 -11.09 6.44 9.40
C LEU A 65 -11.97 5.72 10.43
N ARG A 66 -11.34 5.04 11.39
CA ARG A 66 -12.05 4.36 12.48
C ARG A 66 -12.77 5.35 13.38
N ALA A 67 -12.16 6.49 13.70
CA ALA A 67 -12.78 7.55 14.47
C ALA A 67 -13.97 8.18 13.72
N ALA A 68 -13.85 8.38 12.40
CA ALA A 68 -14.93 8.92 11.56
C ALA A 68 -16.11 7.96 11.38
N SER A 69 -15.88 6.65 11.38
CA SER A 69 -16.92 5.61 11.24
C SER A 69 -17.73 5.38 12.52
N ASN A 70 -17.14 5.69 13.69
CA ASN A 70 -17.78 5.51 15.01
C ASN A 70 -18.49 6.77 15.54
N GLY A 71 -18.64 7.81 14.72
CA GLY A 71 -19.26 9.11 15.05
C GLY A 71 -20.72 9.25 14.64
#